data_AF-A0A816ZR90-F1
#
_entry.id   AF-A0A816ZR90-F1
#
_cell.length_a   1.000
_cell.length_b   1.000
_cell.length_c   1.000
_cell.angle_alpha   90.00
_cell.angle_beta   90.00
_cell.angle_gamma   90.00
#
_symmetry.space_group_name_H-M   'P 1'
#
loop_
_entity.id
_entity.type
_entity.pdbx_description
1 polymer ?
#
loop_
_entity_poly.entity_id
_entity_poly.type
_entity_poly.pdbx_seq_one_letter_code
_entity_poly.pdbx_strand_id
1 'polypeptide(L)'
;MKALGLEATMPSFLDDRRQFSAEEANESRCITKIRWVVEAANRRLKQFKYFANTIQNSSLVYSESDMSIACALTNHYQPPMARSKLEDEEIGVQIIQYANKKIKFNS
;
A
#
# COMPACT_ATOMS: atom_id res chain seq x y z
N MET A 1 -4.70 3.50 15.87
CA MET A 1 -5.15 2.63 14.76
C MET A 1 -6.67 2.64 14.65
N LYS A 2 -7.43 1.89 15.47
CA LYS A 2 -8.91 1.91 15.42
C LYS A 2 -9.54 3.30 15.65
N ALA A 3 -8.98 4.09 16.56
CA ALA A 3 -9.43 5.47 16.81
C ALA A 3 -9.21 6.43 15.62
N LEU A 4 -8.35 6.05 14.65
CA LEU A 4 -8.11 6.79 13.41
C LEU A 4 -8.92 6.22 12.22
N GLY A 5 -9.81 5.26 12.47
CA GLY A 5 -10.55 4.55 11.41
C GLY A 5 -9.70 3.56 10.61
N LEU A 6 -8.51 3.21 11.10
CA LEU A 6 -7.60 2.29 10.41
C LEU A 6 -7.65 0.90 11.03
N GLU A 7 -7.94 -0.09 10.20
CA GLU A 7 -7.90 -1.52 10.54
C GLU A 7 -6.56 -2.13 10.09
N ALA A 8 -5.88 -2.80 11.01
CA ALA A 8 -4.62 -3.47 10.73
C ALA A 8 -4.89 -4.93 10.36
N THR A 9 -4.53 -5.32 9.14
CA THR A 9 -4.72 -6.67 8.60
C THR A 9 -3.37 -7.35 8.34
N MET A 10 -3.29 -8.65 8.58
CA MET A 10 -2.12 -9.46 8.24
C MET A 10 -2.49 -10.57 7.24
N PRO A 11 -1.58 -10.97 6.34
CA PRO A 11 -1.83 -12.11 5.47
C PRO A 11 -2.11 -13.37 6.30
N SER A 12 -3.01 -14.21 5.80
CA SER A 12 -3.32 -15.49 6.43
C SER A 12 -2.10 -16.41 6.42
N PHE A 13 -2.01 -17.30 7.41
CA PHE A 13 -1.00 -18.35 7.49
C PHE A 13 -1.62 -19.70 7.14
N LEU A 14 -0.82 -20.60 6.57
CA LEU A 14 -1.31 -21.91 6.11
C LEU A 14 -1.54 -22.89 7.27
N ASP A 15 -0.98 -22.64 8.45
CA ASP A 15 -1.01 -23.54 9.61
C ASP A 15 -0.82 -25.02 9.19
N ASP A 16 -1.71 -25.92 9.60
CA ASP A 16 -1.67 -27.34 9.24
C ASP A 16 -2.30 -27.68 7.87
N ARG A 17 -2.73 -26.67 7.09
CA ARG A 17 -3.38 -26.83 5.78
C ARG A 17 -2.37 -26.68 4.64
N ARG A 18 -2.61 -27.40 3.54
CA ARG A 18 -1.80 -27.29 2.32
C ARG A 18 -2.12 -26.05 1.47
N GLN A 19 -3.32 -25.49 1.57
CA GLN A 19 -3.80 -24.40 0.72
C GLN A 19 -4.74 -23.46 1.50
N PHE A 20 -4.76 -22.19 1.09
CA PHE A 20 -5.71 -21.19 1.56
C PHE A 20 -7.10 -21.40 0.98
N SER A 21 -8.15 -20.96 1.71
CA SER A 21 -9.46 -20.77 1.10
C SER A 21 -9.40 -19.70 0.00
N ALA A 22 -10.42 -19.68 -0.86
CA ALA A 22 -10.53 -18.64 -1.87
C ALA A 22 -10.63 -17.23 -1.25
N GLU A 23 -11.32 -17.08 -0.11
CA GLU A 23 -11.38 -15.78 0.59
C GLU A 23 -10.02 -15.38 1.16
N GLU A 24 -9.36 -16.27 1.90
CA GLU A 24 -8.05 -16.03 2.54
C GLU A 24 -6.99 -15.67 1.49
N ALA A 25 -6.99 -16.38 0.36
CA ALA A 25 -6.08 -16.10 -0.76
C ALA A 25 -6.34 -14.72 -1.37
N ASN A 26 -7.61 -14.31 -1.50
CA ASN A 26 -7.97 -13.01 -2.05
C ASN A 26 -7.61 -11.86 -1.10
N GLU A 27 -7.87 -12.02 0.20
CA GLU A 27 -7.47 -11.06 1.23
C GLU A 27 -5.95 -10.88 1.27
N SER A 28 -5.21 -11.99 1.34
CA SER A 28 -3.75 -11.98 1.33
C SER A 28 -3.17 -11.34 0.05
N ARG A 29 -3.83 -11.54 -1.11
CA ARG A 29 -3.48 -10.87 -2.36
C ARG A 29 -3.71 -9.36 -2.27
N CYS A 30 -4.80 -8.91 -1.64
CA CYS A 30 -5.05 -7.49 -1.41
C CYS A 30 -3.96 -6.86 -0.53
N ILE A 31 -3.65 -7.49 0.61
CA ILE A 31 -2.61 -7.04 1.54
C ILE A 31 -1.26 -6.94 0.83
N THR A 32 -0.90 -7.96 0.03
CA THR A 32 0.33 -7.96 -0.75
C THR A 32 0.38 -6.78 -1.73
N LYS A 33 -0.70 -6.52 -2.49
CA LYS A 33 -0.74 -5.40 -3.45
C LYS A 33 -0.51 -4.05 -2.76
N ILE A 34 -1.11 -3.83 -1.59
CA ILE A 34 -0.91 -2.60 -0.81
C ILE A 34 0.54 -2.51 -0.31
N ARG A 35 1.08 -3.62 0.22
CA ARG A 35 2.47 -3.70 0.68
C ARG A 35 3.46 -3.28 -0.41
N TRP A 36 3.26 -3.73 -1.66
CA TRP A 36 4.12 -3.35 -2.78
C TRP A 36 4.23 -1.83 -2.97
N VAL A 37 3.11 -1.10 -2.85
CA VAL A 37 3.11 0.37 -2.99
C VAL A 37 3.85 1.02 -1.83
N VAL A 38 3.63 0.54 -0.60
CA VAL A 38 4.29 1.05 0.61
C VAL A 38 5.80 0.80 0.56
N GLU A 39 6.23 -0.40 0.15
CA GLU A 39 7.63 -0.76 -0.01
C GLU A 39 8.32 0.09 -1.09
N ALA A 40 7.63 0.36 -2.21
CA ALA A 40 8.14 1.24 -3.25
C ALA A 40 8.37 2.67 -2.74
N ALA A 41 7.42 3.22 -1.97
CA ALA A 41 7.57 4.55 -1.34
C ALA A 41 8.74 4.56 -0.33
N ASN A 42 8.82 3.55 0.53
CA ASN A 42 9.91 3.40 1.50
C ASN A 42 11.28 3.28 0.82
N ARG A 43 11.35 2.58 -0.32
CA ARG A 43 12.58 2.48 -1.10
C ARG A 43 13.06 3.86 -1.59
N ARG A 44 12.14 4.76 -1.98
CA ARG A 44 12.50 6.13 -2.39
C ARG A 44 13.04 6.94 -1.23
N LEU A 45 12.41 6.86 -0.06
CA LEU A 45 12.89 7.53 1.16
C LEU A 45 14.25 7.00 1.61
N LYS A 46 14.50 5.69 1.47
CA LYS A 46 15.80 5.09 1.77
C LYS A 46 16.92 5.46 0.78
N GLN A 47 16.65 6.21 -0.29
CA GLN A 47 17.72 6.80 -1.11
C GLN A 47 18.43 7.94 -0.39
N PHE A 48 17.76 8.60 0.55
CA PHE A 48 18.38 9.58 1.43
C PHE A 48 19.15 8.83 2.53
N LYS A 49 20.47 9.05 2.60
CA LYS A 49 21.36 8.37 3.56
C LYS A 49 20.88 8.48 5.00
N TYR A 50 20.22 9.58 5.35
CA TYR A 50 19.63 9.79 6.67
C TYR A 50 18.61 8.70 7.04
N PHE A 51 17.65 8.40 6.16
CA PHE A 51 16.63 7.36 6.41
C PHE A 51 17.10 5.94 6.09
N ALA A 52 18.24 5.79 5.42
CA ALA A 52 18.85 4.49 5.16
C ALA A 52 19.57 3.91 6.39
N ASN A 53 19.91 4.75 7.36
CA ASN A 53 20.72 4.40 8.54
C ASN A 53 19.94 4.61 9.83
N THR A 54 20.53 4.18 10.95
CA THR A 54 20.00 4.43 12.28
C THR A 54 20.00 5.93 12.59
N ILE A 55 18.83 6.47 12.92
CA ILE A 55 18.66 7.88 13.31
C ILE A 55 18.98 8.01 14.80
N GLN A 56 19.75 9.04 15.17
CA GLN A 56 20.06 9.33 16.57
C GLN A 56 18.82 9.86 17.30
N ASN A 57 18.57 9.38 18.53
CA ASN A 57 17.38 9.73 19.30
C ASN A 57 17.18 11.26 19.50
N SER A 58 18.26 12.03 19.61
CA SER A 58 18.21 13.49 19.71
C SER A 58 17.61 14.17 18.48
N SER A 59 17.69 13.52 17.31
CA SER A 59 17.16 14.04 16.04
C SER A 59 15.70 13.64 15.80
N LEU A 60 15.13 12.73 16.60
CA LEU A 60 13.75 12.28 16.44
C LEU A 60 12.73 13.41 16.57
N VAL A 61 13.05 14.46 17.34
CA VAL A 61 12.22 15.67 17.46
C VAL A 61 11.99 16.34 16.10
N TYR A 62 12.91 16.16 15.15
CA TYR A 62 12.83 16.73 13.80
C TYR A 62 12.40 15.71 12.73
N SER A 63 12.19 14.45 13.10
CA SER A 63 11.95 13.34 12.15
C SER A 63 10.75 13.56 11.23
N GLU A 64 9.67 14.19 11.74
CA GLU A 64 8.50 14.54 10.94
C GLU A 64 8.83 15.57 9.86
N SER A 65 9.55 16.63 10.23
CA SER A 65 10.01 17.68 9.32
C SER A 65 10.96 17.12 8.27
N ASP A 66 11.94 16.30 8.70
CA ASP A 66 12.89 15.65 7.81
C ASP A 66 12.16 14.77 6.78
N MET A 67 11.19 13.97 7.24
CA MET A 67 10.42 13.07 6.38
C MET A 67 9.54 13.88 5.41
N SER A 68 8.92 14.95 5.88
CA SER A 68 8.10 15.85 5.04
C SER A 68 8.93 16.50 3.93
N ILE A 69 10.13 16.98 4.25
CA ILE A 69 11.07 17.54 3.28
C ILE A 69 11.48 16.47 2.25
N ALA A 70 11.85 15.28 2.69
CA ALA A 70 12.24 14.19 1.79
C ALA A 70 11.09 13.73 0.88
N CYS A 71 9.86 13.67 1.41
CA CYS A 71 8.66 13.43 0.62
C CYS A 71 8.43 14.52 -0.43
N ALA A 72 8.56 15.80 -0.07
CA ALA A 72 8.41 16.92 -1.00
C ALA A 72 9.45 16.86 -2.13
N LEU A 73 10.71 16.61 -1.80
CA LEU A 73 11.80 16.43 -2.77
C LEU A 73 11.54 15.23 -3.68
N THR A 74 11.11 14.11 -3.10
CA THR A 74 10.76 12.90 -3.88
C THR A 74 9.64 13.18 -4.85
N ASN A 75 8.57 13.86 -4.43
CA ASN A 75 7.42 14.17 -5.26
C ASN A 75 7.76 15.17 -6.38
N HIS A 76 8.69 16.10 -6.14
CA HIS A 76 9.10 17.09 -7.13
C HIS A 76 10.04 16.51 -8.18
N TYR A 77 11.04 15.73 -7.78
CA TYR A 77 12.12 15.31 -8.67
C TYR A 77 11.96 13.88 -9.22
N GLN A 78 11.19 13.00 -8.57
CA GLN A 78 11.00 11.63 -9.04
C GLN A 78 9.70 11.47 -9.82
N PRO A 79 9.66 10.56 -10.82
CA PRO A 79 8.43 10.26 -11.52
C PRO A 79 7.37 9.66 -10.58
N PRO A 80 6.07 9.77 -10.91
CA PRO A 80 5.00 9.10 -10.16
C PRO A 80 5.26 7.59 -9.99
N MET A 81 4.88 7.01 -8.85
CA MET A 81 5.07 5.57 -8.58
C MET A 81 4.25 4.67 -9.51
N ALA A 82 3.08 5.13 -9.90
CA ALA A 82 2.25 4.53 -10.92
C ALA A 82 1.77 5.64 -11.86
N ARG A 83 1.67 5.32 -13.15
CA ARG A 83 1.01 6.17 -14.14
C ARG A 83 -0.24 5.43 -14.58
N SER A 84 -1.36 6.13 -14.56
CA SER A 84 -2.59 5.64 -15.18
C SER A 84 -2.36 5.43 -16.68
N LYS A 85 -2.77 4.28 -17.17
CA LYS A 85 -2.89 3.98 -18.59
C LYS A 85 -4.30 4.36 -19.05
N LEU A 86 -4.48 4.63 -20.35
CA LEU A 86 -5.79 4.90 -20.94
C LEU A 86 -6.79 3.75 -20.65
N GLU A 87 -6.29 2.52 -20.66
CA GLU A 87 -7.05 1.29 -20.38
C GLU A 87 -7.50 1.17 -18.91
N ASP A 88 -6.85 1.86 -17.97
CA ASP A 88 -7.18 1.73 -16.53
C ASP A 88 -8.57 2.30 -16.22
N GLU A 89 -9.02 3.30 -16.98
CA GLU A 89 -10.36 3.87 -16.84
C GLU A 89 -11.44 2.87 -17.28
N GLU A 90 -11.23 2.22 -18.43
CA GLU A 90 -12.13 1.20 -18.95
C GLU A 90 -12.20 -0.02 -18.02
N ILE A 91 -11.05 -0.47 -17.50
CA ILE A 91 -10.97 -1.54 -16.51
C ILE A 91 -11.69 -1.13 -15.22
N GLY A 92 -11.50 0.11 -14.76
CA GLY A 92 -12.18 0.64 -13.58
C GLY A 92 -13.70 0.59 -13.71
N VAL A 93 -14.24 1.01 -14.86
CA VAL A 93 -15.67 0.93 -15.17
C VAL A 93 -16.16 -0.52 -15.18
N GLN A 94 -15.42 -1.44 -15.80
CA GLN A 94 -15.80 -2.86 -15.82
C GLN A 94 -15.84 -3.46 -14.42
N ILE A 95 -14.86 -3.16 -13.56
CA ILE A 95 -14.81 -3.65 -12.17
C ILE A 95 -16.08 -3.22 -11.41
N ILE A 96 -16.49 -1.95 -11.55
CA ILE A 96 -17.71 -1.44 -10.91
C ILE A 96 -18.95 -2.18 -11.43
N GLN A 97 -19.05 -2.41 -12.75
CA GLN A 97 -20.17 -3.15 -13.34
C GLN A 97 -20.26 -4.59 -12.81
N TYR A 98 -19.12 -5.30 -12.72
CA TYR A 98 -19.08 -6.66 -12.18
C TYR A 98 -19.44 -6.71 -10.69
N ALA A 99 -18.96 -5.75 -9.89
CA ALA A 99 -19.32 -5.63 -8.49
C ALA A 99 -20.84 -5.45 -8.31
N ASN A 100 -21.44 -4.55 -9.09
CA ASN A 100 -22.89 -4.31 -9.06
C ASN A 100 -23.71 -5.53 -9.53
N LYS A 101 -23.25 -6.29 -10.52
CA LYS A 101 -23.88 -7.56 -10.92
C LYS A 101 -23.84 -8.61 -9.81
N LYS A 102 -22.71 -8.72 -9.10
CA LYS A 102 -22.55 -9.68 -8.01
C LYS A 102 -23.50 -9.38 -6.83
N ILE A 103 -23.72 -8.09 -6.53
CA ILE A 103 -24.69 -7.66 -5.50
C ILE A 103 -26.11 -8.09 -5.87
N LYS A 104 -26.54 -7.86 -7.13
CA LYS A 104 -27.87 -8.27 -7.61
C LYS A 104 -28.11 -9.78 -7.65
N PHE A 105 -27.06 -10.58 -7.71
CA PHE A 105 -27.17 -12.04 -7.76
C PHE A 105 -27.24 -12.68 -6.36
N ASN A 106 -26.82 -11.95 -5.32
CA ASN A 106 -26.81 -12.39 -3.92
C ASN A 106 -27.98 -11.80 -3.10
N SER A 107 -28.89 -11.07 -3.75
CA SER A 107 -30.12 -10.48 -3.19
C SER A 107 -31.35 -11.21 -3.72
#